data_AF-A0A917XNX1-F1
#
_entry.id   AF-A0A917XNX1-F1
#
_cell.length_a   1.000
_cell.length_b   1.000
_cell.length_c   1.000
_cell.angle_alpha   90.00
_cell.angle_beta   90.00
_cell.angle_gamma   90.00
#
_symmetry.space_group_name_H-M   'P 1'
#
loop_
_entity.id
_entity.type
_entity.pdbx_description
1 polymer ?
#
loop_
_entity_poly.entity_id
_entity_poly.type
_entity_poly.pdbx_seq_one_letter_code
_entity_poly.pdbx_strand_id
1 'polypeptide(L)'
;MWSVVNDSDRVQWHYTPFESVGPLRFGMSHEEASVAMGLQEFSGTASSMHQRHGALVLQAVFREMTAPAYVRAVTVYYRESGGLACVAVDALCGPLVSLDGMQLVGRVPSELTDEFHAYQERRGMSPTISVEGDAASDELGIMVRAQRVGDILLSRPVFARFDGWAYTVHDCIPRDEWTVR
;
A
#
# COMPACT_ATOMS: atom_id res chain seq x y z
N MET A 1 -5.07 -12.40 21.48
CA MET A 1 -5.92 -11.20 21.51
C MET A 1 -5.31 -10.21 20.54
N TRP A 2 -5.93 -10.02 19.37
CA TRP A 2 -5.40 -9.09 18.34
C TRP A 2 -5.83 -7.68 18.72
N SER A 3 -4.88 -6.78 18.94
CA SER A 3 -5.15 -5.37 19.20
C SER A 3 -5.44 -4.68 17.87
N VAL A 4 -6.73 -4.53 17.55
CA VAL A 4 -7.18 -3.64 16.47
C VAL A 4 -7.04 -2.21 17.00
N VAL A 5 -6.26 -1.37 16.32
CA VAL A 5 -6.23 0.07 16.60
C VAL A 5 -7.56 0.65 16.13
N ASN A 6 -8.23 1.44 16.95
CA ASN A 6 -9.46 2.10 16.51
C ASN A 6 -9.13 3.06 15.37
N ASP A 7 -9.99 3.13 14.34
CA ASP A 7 -9.79 4.03 13.20
C ASP A 7 -9.62 5.49 13.62
N SER A 8 -10.22 5.94 14.73
CA SER A 8 -10.01 7.29 15.28
C SER A 8 -8.58 7.56 15.73
N ASP A 9 -7.86 6.50 16.08
CA ASP A 9 -6.52 6.57 16.67
C ASP A 9 -5.44 6.28 15.61
N ARG A 10 -5.85 5.88 14.39
CA ARG A 10 -4.94 5.61 13.27
C ARG A 10 -4.48 6.91 12.63
N VAL A 11 -3.18 6.95 12.32
CA VAL A 11 -2.57 8.05 11.58
C VAL A 11 -3.25 8.21 10.21
N GLN A 12 -3.58 9.46 9.87
CA GLN A 12 -4.27 9.80 8.62
C GLN A 12 -3.27 10.22 7.55
N TRP A 13 -3.28 9.52 6.42
CA TRP A 13 -2.41 9.76 5.28
C TRP A 13 -3.24 10.14 4.04
N HIS A 14 -2.60 10.92 3.17
CA HIS A 14 -3.14 11.25 1.86
C HIS A 14 -2.31 10.55 0.79
N TYR A 15 -2.99 10.05 -0.24
CA TYR A 15 -2.37 9.53 -1.44
C TYR A 15 -2.40 10.58 -2.55
N THR A 16 -1.23 10.86 -3.11
CA THR A 16 -1.07 11.64 -4.34
C THR A 16 -0.51 10.69 -5.41
N PRO A 17 -1.29 10.39 -6.47
CA PRO A 17 -0.90 9.42 -7.50
C PRO A 17 0.53 9.60 -8.01
N PHE A 18 1.32 8.52 -7.97
CA PHE A 18 2.74 8.46 -8.40
C PHE A 18 3.72 9.39 -7.68
N GLU A 19 3.26 10.17 -6.69
CA GLU A 19 4.08 11.10 -5.94
C GLU A 19 4.33 10.61 -4.52
N SER A 20 3.28 10.35 -3.75
CA SER A 20 3.42 10.03 -2.32
C SER A 20 2.25 9.26 -1.71
N VAL A 21 2.56 8.48 -0.69
CA VAL A 21 1.62 7.81 0.23
C VAL A 21 1.97 8.29 1.64
N GLY A 22 1.26 9.31 2.14
CA GLY A 22 1.60 9.99 3.39
C GLY A 22 3.04 10.55 3.36
N PRO A 23 3.93 10.19 4.31
CA PRO A 23 5.31 10.66 4.35
C PRO A 23 6.19 10.00 3.27
N LEU A 24 5.74 8.90 2.67
CA LEU A 24 6.54 8.12 1.73
C LEU A 24 6.42 8.71 0.32
N ARG A 25 7.55 9.06 -0.32
CA ARG A 25 7.59 9.54 -1.72
C ARG A 25 8.17 8.50 -2.65
N PHE A 26 7.53 8.26 -3.79
CA PHE A 26 8.10 7.36 -4.79
C PHE A 26 9.45 7.89 -5.30
N GLY A 27 10.39 6.98 -5.51
CA GLY A 27 11.76 7.28 -5.93
C GLY A 27 12.75 7.51 -4.78
N MET A 28 12.30 7.74 -3.54
CA MET A 28 13.20 7.94 -2.41
C MET A 28 13.93 6.66 -2.00
N SER A 29 15.12 6.81 -1.44
CA SER A 29 15.94 5.74 -0.89
C SER A 29 15.37 5.16 0.41
N HIS A 30 15.89 4.01 0.84
CA HIS A 30 15.52 3.42 2.13
C HIS A 30 15.88 4.32 3.32
N GLU A 31 16.98 5.05 3.24
CA GLU A 31 17.41 5.97 4.31
C GLU A 31 16.45 7.14 4.45
N GLU A 32 16.08 7.77 3.33
CA GLU A 32 15.08 8.84 3.30
C GLU A 32 13.72 8.36 3.79
N ALA A 33 13.30 7.16 3.36
CA ALA A 33 12.07 6.53 3.84
C ALA A 33 12.08 6.32 5.35
N SER A 34 13.20 5.84 5.89
CA SER A 34 13.34 5.57 7.33
C SER A 34 13.30 6.86 8.15
N VAL A 35 13.91 7.94 7.65
CA VAL A 35 13.81 9.27 8.27
C VAL A 35 12.38 9.80 8.23
N ALA A 36 11.72 9.75 7.07
CA ALA A 36 10.36 10.24 6.91
C ALA A 36 9.35 9.47 7.79
N MET A 37 9.51 8.15 7.88
CA MET A 37 8.70 7.29 8.75
C MET A 37 9.01 7.52 10.24
N GLY A 38 10.28 7.74 10.60
CA GLY A 38 10.69 8.07 11.97
C GLY A 38 10.04 9.34 12.50
N LEU A 39 9.87 10.36 11.64
CA LEU A 39 9.14 11.59 11.97
C LEU A 39 7.63 11.38 12.18
N GLN A 40 7.11 10.22 11.80
CA GLN A 40 5.71 9.81 12.02
C GLN A 40 5.60 8.75 13.13
N GLU A 41 6.63 8.58 13.95
CA GLU A 41 6.70 7.57 15.01
C GLU A 41 6.61 6.12 14.51
N PHE A 42 7.04 5.88 13.26
CA PHE A 42 7.25 4.54 12.72
C PHE A 42 8.72 4.17 12.76
N SER A 43 8.99 2.88 12.99
CA SER A 43 10.32 2.30 12.83
C SER A 43 10.22 1.06 11.95
N GLY A 44 11.25 0.84 11.13
CA GLY A 44 11.24 -0.27 10.20
C GLY A 44 12.58 -0.93 10.02
N THR A 45 12.55 -2.11 9.42
CA THR A 45 13.73 -2.90 9.11
C THR A 45 13.68 -3.29 7.65
N ALA A 46 14.78 -3.03 6.93
CA ALA A 46 14.96 -3.48 5.57
C ALA A 46 15.54 -4.90 5.51
N SER A 47 15.15 -5.64 4.47
CA SER A 47 15.65 -6.97 4.16
C SER A 47 15.64 -7.20 2.66
N SER A 48 16.60 -7.98 2.17
CA SER A 48 16.58 -8.43 0.78
C SER A 48 15.36 -9.30 0.52
N MET A 49 14.70 -9.07 -0.62
CA MET A 49 13.60 -9.92 -1.04
C MET A 49 14.11 -11.33 -1.32
N HIS A 50 13.42 -12.35 -0.80
CA HIS A 50 13.81 -13.75 -1.00
C HIS A 50 13.63 -14.19 -2.45
N GLN A 51 12.62 -13.64 -3.12
CA GLN A 51 12.38 -13.78 -4.54
C GLN A 51 12.31 -12.39 -5.16
N ARG A 52 13.14 -12.14 -6.18
CA ARG A 52 13.04 -10.92 -6.97
C ARG A 52 11.68 -10.89 -7.69
N HIS A 53 11.06 -9.73 -7.74
CA HIS A 53 9.84 -9.50 -8.51
C HIS A 53 10.09 -8.34 -9.48
N GLY A 54 10.26 -8.65 -10.76
CA GLY A 54 10.69 -7.67 -11.75
C GLY A 54 11.98 -6.97 -11.31
N ALA A 55 11.94 -5.64 -11.19
CA ALA A 55 13.07 -4.81 -10.78
C ALA A 55 13.22 -4.63 -9.26
N LEU A 56 12.33 -5.22 -8.45
CA LEU A 56 12.31 -5.07 -6.99
C LEU A 56 13.29 -6.04 -6.33
N VAL A 57 14.13 -5.52 -5.43
CA VAL A 57 15.21 -6.29 -4.78
C VAL A 57 15.24 -6.16 -3.26
N LEU A 58 14.67 -5.08 -2.72
CA LEU A 58 14.68 -4.77 -1.29
C LEU A 58 13.26 -4.51 -0.82
N GLN A 59 12.94 -4.97 0.38
CA GLN A 59 11.72 -4.59 1.09
C GLN A 59 12.07 -3.97 2.45
N ALA A 60 11.23 -3.05 2.93
CA ALA A 60 11.26 -2.61 4.32
C ALA A 60 9.87 -2.69 4.93
N VAL A 61 9.83 -3.04 6.22
CA VAL A 61 8.59 -3.23 6.96
C VAL A 61 8.58 -2.23 8.09
N PHE A 62 7.58 -1.36 8.12
CA PHE A 62 7.37 -0.36 9.14
C PHE A 62 6.22 -0.73 10.04
N ARG A 63 6.36 -0.35 11.31
CA ARG A 63 5.34 -0.42 12.35
C ARG A 63 5.48 0.82 13.23
N GLU A 64 4.42 1.19 13.92
CA GLU A 64 4.50 2.21 14.97
C GLU A 64 5.51 1.77 16.03
N MET A 65 6.28 2.71 16.58
CA MET A 65 7.38 2.42 17.51
C MET A 65 6.91 1.71 18.78
N THR A 66 5.68 1.98 19.21
CA THR A 66 5.02 1.37 20.38
C THR A 66 4.40 0.01 20.07
N ALA A 67 4.25 -0.36 18.79
CA ALA A 67 3.61 -1.60 18.39
C ALA A 67 4.53 -2.83 18.57
N PRO A 68 3.95 -4.02 18.84
CA PRO A 68 4.70 -5.26 18.89
C PRO A 68 5.53 -5.53 17.63
N ALA A 69 6.69 -6.18 17.78
CA ALA A 69 7.65 -6.38 16.68
C ALA A 69 7.10 -7.19 15.48
N TYR A 70 6.05 -7.98 15.68
CA TYR A 70 5.40 -8.75 14.61
C TYR A 70 4.40 -7.93 13.78
N VAL A 71 4.04 -6.72 14.21
CA VAL A 71 3.10 -5.85 13.50
C VAL A 71 3.76 -5.33 12.22
N ARG A 72 2.99 -5.28 11.14
CA ARG A 72 3.44 -4.84 9.81
C ARG A 72 2.46 -3.82 9.28
N ALA A 73 2.60 -2.56 9.72
CA ALA A 73 1.66 -1.50 9.36
C ALA A 73 1.80 -1.07 7.90
N VAL A 74 3.05 -0.96 7.42
CA VAL A 74 3.36 -0.57 6.04
C VAL A 74 4.52 -1.41 5.55
N THR A 75 4.36 -2.03 4.37
CA THR A 75 5.45 -2.71 3.66
C THR A 75 5.80 -1.90 2.42
N VAL A 76 7.08 -1.67 2.19
CA VAL A 76 7.56 -0.91 1.04
C VAL A 76 8.59 -1.69 0.25
N TYR A 77 8.67 -1.44 -1.05
CA TYR A 77 9.55 -2.15 -1.97
C TYR A 77 10.38 -1.20 -2.81
N TYR A 78 11.67 -1.50 -2.92
CA TYR A 78 12.63 -0.69 -3.65
C TYR A 78 13.19 -1.45 -4.85
N ARG A 79 13.44 -0.67 -5.91
CA ARG A 79 14.10 -1.15 -7.12
C ARG A 79 15.59 -1.40 -6.88
N GLU A 80 16.21 -2.13 -7.78
CA GLU A 80 17.67 -2.29 -7.83
C GLU A 80 18.41 -0.93 -7.93
N SER A 81 17.78 0.07 -8.55
CA SER A 81 18.30 1.45 -8.60
C SER A 81 18.19 2.21 -7.26
N GLY A 82 17.63 1.60 -6.21
CA GLY A 82 17.52 2.15 -4.86
C GLY A 82 16.26 2.95 -4.56
N GLY A 83 15.43 3.25 -5.56
CA GLY A 83 14.22 4.07 -5.39
C GLY A 83 12.99 3.27 -4.95
N LEU A 84 12.22 3.82 -4.01
CA LEU A 84 10.92 3.32 -3.58
C LEU A 84 9.95 3.23 -4.76
N ALA A 85 9.37 2.06 -5.00
CA ALA A 85 8.49 1.82 -6.13
C ALA A 85 7.10 1.31 -5.74
N CYS A 86 6.96 0.62 -4.60
CA CYS A 86 5.65 0.15 -4.12
C CYS A 86 5.47 0.36 -2.62
N VAL A 87 4.23 0.64 -2.21
CA VAL A 87 3.82 0.79 -0.81
C VAL A 87 2.54 0.00 -0.60
N ALA A 88 2.56 -0.98 0.30
CA ALA A 88 1.40 -1.73 0.73
C ALA A 88 1.03 -1.35 2.16
N VAL A 89 -0.24 -1.04 2.41
CA VAL A 89 -0.73 -0.59 3.72
C VAL A 89 -1.64 -1.65 4.31
N ASP A 90 -1.33 -2.12 5.51
CA ASP A 90 -2.10 -3.15 6.20
C ASP A 90 -3.49 -2.63 6.62
N ALA A 91 -4.51 -3.48 6.43
CA ALA A 91 -5.89 -3.08 6.65
C ALA A 91 -6.22 -2.74 8.11
N LEU A 92 -5.53 -3.37 9.08
CA LEU A 92 -5.83 -3.26 10.51
C LEU A 92 -4.95 -2.27 11.26
N CYS A 93 -3.65 -2.32 10.97
CA CYS A 93 -2.64 -1.60 11.75
C CYS A 93 -1.89 -0.57 10.92
N GLY A 94 -2.15 -0.50 9.61
CA GLY A 94 -1.64 0.55 8.76
C GLY A 94 -2.27 1.91 9.06
N PRO A 95 -1.69 3.01 8.56
CA PRO A 95 -2.38 4.30 8.52
C PRO A 95 -3.65 4.23 7.67
N LEU A 96 -4.62 5.11 7.95
CA LEU A 96 -5.78 5.32 7.08
C LEU A 96 -5.37 6.21 5.91
N VAL A 97 -5.39 5.66 4.70
CA VAL A 97 -4.99 6.39 3.49
C VAL A 97 -6.23 6.82 2.71
N SER A 98 -6.28 8.09 2.34
CA SER A 98 -7.36 8.66 1.52
C SER A 98 -6.90 9.18 0.17
N LEU A 99 -7.78 9.11 -0.83
CA LEU A 99 -7.64 9.73 -2.16
C LEU A 99 -8.84 10.64 -2.41
N ASP A 100 -8.60 11.96 -2.47
CA ASP A 100 -9.66 12.99 -2.60
C ASP A 100 -10.87 12.76 -1.67
N GLY A 101 -10.60 12.37 -0.41
CA GLY A 101 -11.61 12.10 0.60
C GLY A 101 -12.15 10.66 0.62
N MET A 102 -11.87 9.84 -0.40
CA MET A 102 -12.21 8.41 -0.39
C MET A 102 -11.22 7.63 0.50
N GLN A 103 -11.72 7.00 1.56
CA GLN A 103 -10.90 6.14 2.43
C GLN A 103 -10.63 4.79 1.78
N LEU A 104 -9.35 4.42 1.65
CA LEU A 104 -8.91 3.22 0.91
C LEU A 104 -8.58 2.03 1.80
N VAL A 105 -8.35 2.24 3.09
CA VAL A 105 -7.86 1.23 4.04
C VAL A 105 -8.96 0.80 4.99
N GLY A 106 -9.07 -0.51 5.27
CA GLY A 106 -9.95 -1.01 6.32
C GLY A 106 -11.45 -1.00 5.97
N ARG A 107 -11.82 -0.80 4.70
CA ARG A 107 -13.22 -0.78 4.26
C ARG A 107 -13.70 -2.13 3.76
N VAL A 108 -15.03 -2.31 3.68
CA VAL A 108 -15.62 -3.47 2.98
C VAL A 108 -15.20 -3.42 1.51
N PRO A 109 -14.50 -4.44 0.97
CA PRO A 109 -13.93 -4.36 -0.37
C PRO A 109 -14.95 -4.10 -1.47
N SER A 110 -16.14 -4.71 -1.42
CA SER A 110 -17.18 -4.49 -2.44
C SER A 110 -17.67 -3.04 -2.46
N GLU A 111 -17.90 -2.44 -1.29
CA GLU A 111 -18.34 -1.05 -1.21
C GLU A 111 -17.26 -0.08 -1.71
N LEU A 112 -15.99 -0.35 -1.38
CA LEU A 112 -14.88 0.46 -1.85
C LEU A 112 -14.67 0.29 -3.36
N THR A 113 -14.81 -0.92 -3.90
CA THR A 113 -14.73 -1.18 -5.33
C THR A 113 -15.78 -0.38 -6.11
N ASP A 114 -17.04 -0.39 -5.67
CA ASP A 114 -18.10 0.37 -6.32
C ASP A 114 -17.81 1.89 -6.28
N GLU A 115 -17.36 2.40 -5.14
CA GLU A 115 -17.02 3.82 -4.99
C GLU A 115 -15.81 4.22 -5.85
N PHE A 116 -14.78 3.36 -5.91
CA PHE A 116 -13.55 3.58 -6.66
C PHE A 116 -13.79 3.55 -8.17
N HIS A 117 -14.59 2.61 -8.66
CA HIS A 117 -15.03 2.60 -10.06
C HIS A 117 -15.82 3.86 -10.41
N ALA A 118 -16.77 4.27 -9.56
CA ALA A 118 -17.52 5.51 -9.78
C ALA A 118 -16.59 6.75 -9.76
N TYR A 119 -15.54 6.75 -8.92
CA TYR A 119 -14.51 7.79 -8.91
C TYR A 119 -13.73 7.85 -10.22
N GLN A 120 -13.37 6.70 -10.79
CA GLN A 120 -12.67 6.58 -12.07
C GLN A 120 -13.55 7.08 -13.21
N GLU A 121 -14.79 6.62 -13.28
CA GLU A 121 -15.76 7.03 -14.30
C GLU A 121 -16.00 8.54 -14.31
N ARG A 122 -16.17 9.16 -13.13
CA ARG A 122 -16.33 10.62 -13.00
C ARG A 122 -15.13 11.43 -13.51
N ARG A 123 -13.94 10.81 -13.58
CA ARG A 123 -12.71 11.42 -14.10
C ARG A 123 -12.38 10.98 -15.53
N GLY A 124 -13.25 10.20 -16.18
CA GLY A 124 -13.02 9.69 -17.52
C GLY A 124 -11.96 8.59 -17.60
N MET A 125 -11.60 7.99 -16.46
CA MET A 125 -10.69 6.85 -16.37
C MET A 125 -11.48 5.56 -16.59
N SER A 126 -10.80 4.50 -17.07
CA SER A 126 -11.43 3.18 -17.21
C SER A 126 -11.26 2.34 -15.94
N PRO A 127 -12.35 1.87 -15.30
CA PRO A 127 -12.27 0.87 -14.24
C PRO A 127 -11.55 -0.40 -14.70
N THR A 128 -10.64 -0.93 -13.89
CA THR A 128 -9.99 -2.23 -14.15
C THR A 128 -10.10 -3.14 -12.95
N ILE A 129 -10.16 -4.44 -13.22
CA ILE A 129 -10.22 -5.50 -12.21
C ILE A 129 -9.05 -6.46 -12.45
N SER A 130 -8.34 -6.80 -11.39
CA SER A 130 -7.25 -7.78 -11.43
C SER A 130 -7.79 -9.19 -11.71
N VAL A 131 -6.91 -10.12 -12.08
CA VAL A 131 -7.28 -11.54 -12.25
C VAL A 131 -7.84 -12.18 -10.98
N GLU A 132 -7.52 -11.63 -9.80
CA GLU A 132 -8.03 -12.08 -8.49
C GLU A 132 -9.29 -11.32 -8.05
N GLY A 133 -9.82 -10.42 -8.88
CA GLY A 133 -11.04 -9.65 -8.58
C GLY A 133 -10.81 -8.36 -7.80
N ASP A 134 -9.57 -7.87 -7.69
CA ASP A 134 -9.25 -6.62 -7.00
C ASP A 134 -9.48 -5.41 -7.92
N ALA A 135 -10.10 -4.35 -7.40
CA ALA A 135 -10.24 -3.10 -8.16
C ALA A 135 -8.87 -2.43 -8.34
N ALA A 136 -8.61 -1.89 -9.53
CA ALA A 136 -7.32 -1.33 -9.89
C ALA A 136 -7.46 -0.09 -10.79
N SER A 137 -6.38 0.68 -10.83
CA SER A 137 -6.22 1.79 -11.74
C SER A 137 -4.74 1.99 -12.06
N ASP A 138 -4.37 1.72 -13.31
CA ASP A 138 -3.03 2.03 -13.83
C ASP A 138 -2.81 3.54 -13.95
N GLU A 139 -3.88 4.32 -14.14
CA GLU A 139 -3.83 5.79 -14.19
C GLU A 139 -3.62 6.44 -12.83
N LEU A 140 -3.88 5.72 -11.74
CA LEU A 140 -3.66 6.19 -10.37
C LEU A 140 -2.54 5.42 -9.66
N GLY A 141 -2.07 4.31 -10.22
CA GLY A 141 -1.06 3.45 -9.59
C GLY A 141 -1.56 2.75 -8.33
N ILE A 142 -2.83 2.30 -8.30
CA ILE A 142 -3.44 1.67 -7.13
C ILE A 142 -4.04 0.31 -7.49
N MET A 143 -3.82 -0.68 -6.62
CA MET A 143 -4.61 -1.90 -6.55
C MET A 143 -5.22 -2.04 -5.15
N VAL A 144 -6.54 -2.12 -5.09
CA VAL A 144 -7.30 -2.26 -3.84
C VAL A 144 -7.44 -3.74 -3.52
N ARG A 145 -6.45 -4.29 -2.80
CA ARG A 145 -6.47 -5.68 -2.35
C ARG A 145 -7.47 -5.89 -1.22
N ALA A 146 -7.87 -7.14 -1.03
CA ALA A 146 -8.59 -7.57 0.16
C ALA A 146 -7.67 -8.33 1.16
N GLN A 147 -7.89 -8.11 2.45
CA GLN A 147 -7.21 -8.77 3.57
C GLN A 147 -8.26 -9.36 4.52
N ARG A 148 -8.16 -10.66 4.82
CA ARG A 148 -9.03 -11.41 5.72
C ARG A 148 -8.53 -11.33 7.16
N VAL A 149 -9.37 -10.78 8.02
CA VAL A 149 -9.11 -10.65 9.44
C VAL A 149 -10.12 -11.49 10.20
N GLY A 150 -9.76 -12.73 10.48
CA GLY A 150 -10.73 -13.72 10.98
C GLY A 150 -11.88 -13.89 9.99
N ASP A 151 -13.09 -13.50 10.40
CA ASP A 151 -14.30 -13.66 9.61
C ASP A 151 -14.63 -12.45 8.71
N ILE A 152 -13.94 -11.32 8.89
CA ILE A 152 -14.16 -10.11 8.10
C ILE A 152 -13.13 -9.99 6.96
N LEU A 153 -13.52 -9.31 5.89
CA LEU A 153 -12.65 -8.97 4.77
C LEU A 153 -12.59 -7.45 4.66
N LEU A 154 -11.37 -6.90 4.65
CA LEU A 154 -11.09 -5.47 4.67
C LEU A 154 -10.20 -5.05 3.51
N SER A 155 -10.34 -3.82 3.06
CA SER A 155 -9.54 -3.25 1.98
C SER A 155 -8.12 -2.94 2.44
N ARG A 156 -7.17 -3.21 1.54
CA ARG A 156 -5.74 -3.14 1.76
C ARG A 156 -5.09 -2.60 0.49
N PRO A 157 -4.90 -1.28 0.36
CA PRO A 157 -4.38 -0.73 -0.88
C PRO A 157 -2.88 -1.02 -1.04
N VAL A 158 -2.50 -1.31 -2.28
CA VAL A 158 -1.10 -1.30 -2.72
C VAL A 158 -0.96 -0.21 -3.78
N PHE A 159 0.00 0.68 -3.54
CA PHE A 159 0.33 1.81 -4.40
C PHE A 159 1.63 1.53 -5.12
N ALA A 160 1.73 1.87 -6.41
CA ALA A 160 2.91 1.62 -7.21
C ALA A 160 3.19 2.73 -8.22
N ARG A 161 4.48 2.90 -8.52
CA ARG A 161 4.97 3.76 -9.61
C ARG A 161 5.78 2.96 -10.62
N PHE A 162 5.40 3.06 -11.90
CA PHE A 162 5.89 2.20 -12.99
C PHE A 162 7.22 2.60 -13.59
N ASP A 163 7.52 3.89 -13.74
CA ASP A 163 8.74 4.47 -14.34
C ASP A 163 9.48 3.59 -15.38
N GLY A 164 8.73 2.98 -16.31
CA GLY A 164 9.24 2.12 -17.37
C GLY A 164 9.82 0.76 -16.96
N TRP A 165 9.77 0.36 -15.68
CA TRP A 165 10.21 -0.97 -15.22
C TRP A 165 9.07 -2.00 -15.16
N ALA A 166 7.82 -1.53 -15.23
CA ALA A 166 6.59 -2.32 -15.26
C ALA A 166 5.57 -1.65 -16.20
N TYR A 167 4.57 -2.40 -16.67
CA TYR A 167 3.55 -1.88 -17.58
C TYR A 167 2.23 -1.54 -16.88
N THR A 168 1.87 -2.29 -15.84
CA THR A 168 0.62 -2.14 -15.08
C THR A 168 0.85 -2.20 -13.57
N VAL A 169 -0.12 -1.74 -12.77
CA VAL A 169 -0.12 -1.88 -11.30
C VAL A 169 0.04 -3.33 -10.89
N HIS A 170 -0.57 -4.23 -11.64
CA HIS A 170 -0.47 -5.67 -11.41
C HIS A 170 0.99 -6.17 -11.51
N ASP A 171 1.76 -5.70 -12.50
CA ASP A 171 3.16 -6.11 -12.69
C ASP A 171 4.07 -5.65 -11.54
N CYS A 172 3.65 -4.62 -10.80
CA CYS A 172 4.41 -4.10 -9.67
C CYS A 172 4.24 -4.90 -8.40
N ILE A 173 3.13 -5.63 -8.23
CA ILE A 173 2.76 -6.23 -6.94
C ILE A 173 3.60 -7.49 -6.68
N PRO A 174 4.51 -7.49 -5.68
CA PRO A 174 5.34 -8.65 -5.37
C PRO A 174 4.51 -9.88 -5.02
N ARG A 175 5.01 -11.08 -5.36
CA ARG A 175 4.36 -12.36 -5.05
C ARG A 175 3.85 -12.46 -3.61
N ASP A 176 4.66 -12.03 -2.65
CA ASP A 176 4.33 -12.12 -1.21
C ASP A 176 3.05 -11.34 -0.88
N GLU A 177 2.81 -10.22 -1.56
CA GLU A 177 1.61 -9.39 -1.39
C GLU A 177 0.33 -10.10 -1.84
N TRP A 178 0.45 -11.11 -2.72
CA TRP A 178 -0.69 -11.95 -3.10
C TRP A 178 -1.09 -12.95 -2.00
N THR A 179 -0.18 -13.24 -1.08
CA THR A 179 -0.36 -14.23 -0.01
C THR A 179 -0.79 -13.62 1.32
N VAL A 180 -0.73 -12.30 1.45
CA VAL A 180 -1.22 -11.59 2.63
C VAL A 180 -2.73 -11.77 2.70
N ARG A 181 -3.16 -12.59 3.66
CA ARG A 181 -4.56 -12.81 4.01
C ARG A 181 -4.79 -12.21 5.36
#